data_AF-A0A6A4DBD8-F1
#
_entry.id   AF-A0A6A4DBD8-F1
#
_cell.length_a   1.000
_cell.length_b   1.000
_cell.length_c   1.000
_cell.angle_alpha   90.00
_cell.angle_beta   90.00
_cell.angle_gamma   90.00
#
_symmetry.space_group_name_H-M   'P 1'
#
loop_
_entity.id
_entity.type
_entity.pdbx_description
1 polymer ?
#
loop_
_entity_poly.entity_id
_entity_poly.type
_entity_poly.pdbx_seq_one_letter_code
_entity_poly.pdbx_strand_id
1 'polypeptide(L)'
;MATALGVDGSGLAWPTTAPVPFPRLQSKEDEWVAAAHHKPDELLQLLQQFAYPSNLVETLPGKVLEAWTAGWRKECLHGRLVELRSRTVDRQTQRWLDKWMAKLRRPPPINLSPLIDNNDDWSRLRVSDYGKDRILNLCDINNKGEMATHLVCSSLYELELQALLGPDEAAAAGPLPRLERHLAALKSVPRYNEAYLADRKAANWQAVAHFFASMIERGGDERDNCK
;
A
#
# COMPACT_ATOMS: atom_id res chain seq x y z
N MET A 1 6.80 26.67 17.25
CA MET A 1 5.86 26.79 16.11
C MET A 1 5.13 25.47 16.00
N ALA A 2 3.86 25.45 16.41
CA ALA A 2 3.02 24.27 16.46
C ALA A 2 2.19 24.22 15.18
N THR A 3 2.58 23.38 14.22
CA THR A 3 1.73 23.10 13.08
C THR A 3 0.77 21.99 13.52
N ALA A 4 -0.38 22.43 14.02
CA ALA A 4 -1.49 21.53 14.30
C ALA A 4 -1.91 20.89 12.97
N LEU A 5 -1.73 19.57 12.87
CA LEU A 5 -2.54 18.75 11.98
C LEU A 5 -3.98 18.85 12.49
N GLY A 6 -4.71 19.86 12.05
CA GLY A 6 -6.06 20.08 12.49
C GLY A 6 -6.58 21.47 12.13
N VAL A 7 -7.39 21.49 11.09
CA VAL A 7 -8.31 22.54 10.71
C VAL A 7 -7.66 23.72 9.98
N ASP A 8 -7.45 23.56 8.67
CA ASP A 8 -7.55 24.67 7.73
C ASP A 8 -8.11 24.17 6.39
N GLY A 9 -9.34 24.57 6.08
CA GLY A 9 -9.88 24.67 4.71
C GLY A 9 -10.47 23.43 4.04
N SER A 10 -9.97 22.22 4.28
CA SER A 10 -10.54 20.98 3.70
C SER A 10 -11.43 20.29 4.72
N GLY A 11 -12.71 20.09 4.42
CA GLY A 11 -13.74 19.55 5.33
C GLY A 11 -13.54 18.09 5.79
N LEU A 12 -12.31 17.56 5.78
CA LEU A 12 -11.96 16.23 6.23
C LEU A 12 -11.44 16.31 7.68
N ALA A 13 -12.26 15.84 8.62
CA ALA A 13 -11.91 15.77 10.03
C ALA A 13 -11.77 14.30 10.45
N TRP A 14 -10.91 14.04 11.43
CA TRP A 14 -10.87 12.73 12.07
C TRP A 14 -12.27 12.35 12.58
N PRO A 15 -12.78 11.14 12.28
CA PRO A 15 -14.16 10.80 12.58
C PRO A 15 -14.43 10.88 14.09
N THR A 16 -15.52 11.53 14.50
CA THR A 16 -15.94 11.53 15.91
C THR A 16 -16.34 10.14 16.40
N THR A 17 -16.67 9.23 15.48
CA THR A 17 -16.97 7.82 15.74
C THR A 17 -15.71 6.95 15.86
N ALA A 18 -14.50 7.50 15.67
CA ALA A 18 -13.27 6.73 15.80
C ALA A 18 -13.06 6.33 17.28
N PRO A 19 -12.72 5.07 17.56
CA PRO A 19 -12.51 4.60 18.93
C PRO A 19 -11.19 5.10 19.53
N VAL A 20 -10.33 5.72 18.71
CA VAL A 20 -9.01 6.24 19.08
C VAL A 20 -8.85 7.66 18.54
N PRO A 21 -8.09 8.53 19.24
CA PRO A 21 -7.82 9.88 18.78
C PRO A 21 -6.95 9.89 17.52
N PHE A 22 -6.98 11.00 16.78
CA PHE A 22 -6.05 11.21 15.68
C PHE A 22 -4.61 11.27 16.20
N PRO A 23 -3.69 10.44 15.66
CA PRO A 23 -2.31 10.43 16.10
C PRO A 23 -1.60 11.70 15.62
N ARG A 24 -0.77 12.30 16.50
CA ARG A 24 0.04 13.47 16.17
C ARG A 24 1.46 13.04 15.81
N LEU A 25 2.26 13.95 15.27
CA LEU A 25 3.66 13.64 14.94
C LEU A 25 4.44 13.11 16.16
N GLN A 26 4.15 13.65 17.34
CA GLN A 26 4.73 13.26 18.62
C GLN A 26 4.01 12.07 19.32
N SER A 27 3.00 11.48 18.69
CA SER A 27 2.33 10.29 19.20
C SER A 27 3.27 9.10 19.23
N LYS A 28 3.03 8.19 20.18
CA LYS A 28 3.81 6.95 20.31
C LYS A 28 3.49 5.96 19.17
N GLU A 29 4.41 5.03 18.91
CA GLU A 29 4.22 3.97 17.90
C GLU A 29 2.88 3.24 18.06
N ASP A 30 2.53 2.84 19.30
CA ASP A 30 1.28 2.12 19.57
C ASP A 30 0.02 2.94 19.27
N GLU A 31 0.07 4.27 19.45
CA GLU A 31 -1.05 5.17 19.14
C GLU A 31 -1.26 5.26 17.63
N TRP A 32 -0.16 5.36 16.88
CA TRP A 32 -0.17 5.32 15.41
C TRP A 32 -0.69 3.96 14.90
N VAL A 33 -0.20 2.85 15.46
CA VAL A 33 -0.67 1.49 15.10
C VAL A 33 -2.16 1.32 15.39
N ALA A 34 -2.65 1.85 16.51
CA ALA A 34 -4.06 1.78 16.87
C ALA A 34 -4.94 2.59 15.91
N ALA A 35 -4.55 3.81 15.57
CA ALA A 35 -5.25 4.63 14.58
C ALA A 35 -5.27 3.95 13.19
N ALA A 36 -4.12 3.43 12.77
CA ALA A 36 -3.93 2.71 11.52
C ALA A 36 -4.81 1.45 11.40
N HIS A 37 -5.02 0.73 12.50
CA HIS A 37 -5.93 -0.42 12.53
C HIS A 37 -7.40 -0.06 12.39
N HIS A 38 -7.84 1.01 13.07
CA HIS A 38 -9.27 1.32 13.16
C HIS A 38 -9.77 2.16 11.99
N LYS A 39 -8.90 3.01 11.43
CA LYS A 39 -9.24 4.05 10.46
C LYS A 39 -8.18 4.21 9.37
N PRO A 40 -7.81 3.13 8.65
CA PRO A 40 -6.74 3.16 7.65
C PRO A 40 -7.06 4.09 6.47
N ASP A 41 -8.30 4.09 5.99
CA ASP A 41 -8.70 4.88 4.82
C ASP A 41 -8.81 6.36 5.18
N GLU A 42 -9.35 6.70 6.35
CA GLU A 42 -9.42 8.08 6.81
C GLU A 42 -8.03 8.68 7.09
N LEU A 43 -7.10 7.88 7.62
CA LEU A 43 -5.69 8.30 7.72
C LEU A 43 -5.08 8.58 6.35
N LEU A 44 -5.39 7.76 5.34
CA LEU A 44 -4.85 7.95 3.99
C LEU A 44 -5.40 9.24 3.36
N GLN A 45 -6.69 9.49 3.50
CA GLN A 45 -7.30 10.72 2.99
C GLN A 45 -6.74 11.97 3.67
N LEU A 46 -6.53 11.92 4.99
CA LEU A 46 -5.89 13.02 5.72
C LEU A 46 -4.43 13.20 5.29
N LEU A 47 -3.69 12.12 5.05
CA LEU A 47 -2.34 12.16 4.53
C LEU A 47 -2.30 12.81 3.13
N GLN A 48 -3.21 12.43 2.23
CA GLN A 48 -3.29 12.98 0.87
C GLN A 48 -3.56 14.49 0.85
N GLN A 49 -4.18 15.04 1.89
CA GLN A 49 -4.43 16.48 2.04
C GLN A 49 -3.31 17.23 2.77
N PHE A 50 -2.36 16.50 3.35
CA PHE A 50 -1.25 17.11 4.04
C PHE A 50 -0.28 17.77 3.06
N ALA A 51 0.26 18.93 3.40
CA ALA A 51 1.12 19.70 2.50
C ALA A 51 2.40 18.93 2.07
N TYR A 52 2.89 18.03 2.94
CA TYR A 52 4.12 17.27 2.71
C TYR A 52 3.94 15.80 3.15
N PRO A 53 3.16 15.00 2.40
CA PRO A 53 2.81 13.64 2.82
C PRO A 53 4.04 12.72 2.86
N SER A 54 4.97 12.91 1.93
CA SER A 54 6.24 12.17 1.90
C SER A 54 7.05 12.32 3.19
N ASN A 55 7.09 13.53 3.75
CA ASN A 55 7.86 13.81 4.97
C ASN A 55 7.23 13.12 6.17
N LEU A 56 5.90 13.10 6.24
CA LEU A 56 5.20 12.40 7.31
C LEU A 56 5.46 10.89 7.23
N VAL A 57 5.27 10.27 6.06
CA VAL A 57 5.48 8.83 5.88
C VAL A 57 6.93 8.42 6.17
N GLU A 58 7.91 9.25 5.79
CA GLU A 58 9.32 9.01 6.08
C GLU A 58 9.64 8.98 7.59
N THR A 59 8.88 9.73 8.40
CA THR A 59 9.05 9.74 9.86
C THR A 59 8.33 8.58 10.58
N LEU A 60 7.43 7.86 9.90
CA LEU A 60 6.68 6.78 10.53
C LEU A 60 7.53 5.51 10.67
N PRO A 61 7.53 4.85 11.84
CA PRO A 61 8.16 3.55 11.99
C PRO A 61 7.58 2.51 11.03
N GLY A 62 8.40 1.60 10.51
CA GLY A 62 7.96 0.57 9.57
C GLY A 62 6.78 -0.27 10.08
N LYS A 63 6.73 -0.54 11.40
CA LYS A 63 5.60 -1.24 12.04
C LYS A 63 4.27 -0.50 11.90
N VAL A 64 4.28 0.84 11.91
CA VAL A 64 3.08 1.65 11.67
C VAL A 64 2.59 1.42 10.24
N LEU A 65 3.50 1.43 9.26
CA LEU A 65 3.15 1.16 7.86
C LEU A 65 2.63 -0.26 7.66
N GLU A 66 3.24 -1.26 8.30
CA GLU A 66 2.77 -2.64 8.28
C GLU A 66 1.36 -2.79 8.88
N ALA A 67 1.10 -2.14 10.02
CA ALA A 67 -0.21 -2.14 10.66
C ALA A 67 -1.27 -1.45 9.79
N TRP A 68 -0.92 -0.29 9.23
CA TRP A 68 -1.80 0.50 8.36
C TRP A 68 -2.22 -0.29 7.12
N THR A 69 -1.26 -0.97 6.50
CA THR A 69 -1.48 -1.68 5.25
C THR A 69 -1.93 -3.13 5.45
N ALA A 70 -2.14 -3.60 6.69
CA ALA A 70 -2.44 -5.00 6.99
C ALA A 70 -3.72 -5.51 6.29
N GLY A 71 -4.78 -4.70 6.27
CA GLY A 71 -6.02 -5.00 5.56
C GLY A 71 -5.82 -5.09 4.05
N TRP A 72 -5.13 -4.10 3.49
CA TRP A 72 -4.81 -4.04 2.06
C TRP A 72 -3.93 -5.20 1.59
N ARG A 73 -2.91 -5.57 2.37
CA ARG A 73 -2.06 -6.77 2.11
C ARG A 73 -2.91 -8.03 2.05
N LYS A 74 -3.88 -8.17 2.95
CA LYS A 74 -4.80 -9.31 2.97
C LYS A 74 -5.70 -9.36 1.73
N GLU A 75 -6.18 -8.22 1.26
CA GLU A 75 -6.94 -8.11 0.01
C GLU A 75 -6.10 -8.50 -1.21
N CYS A 76 -4.87 -7.97 -1.31
CA CYS A 76 -3.93 -8.32 -2.38
C CYS A 76 -3.62 -9.83 -2.38
N LEU A 77 -3.34 -10.40 -1.20
CA LEU A 77 -3.10 -11.85 -1.07
C LEU A 77 -4.32 -12.64 -1.55
N HIS A 78 -5.52 -12.31 -1.08
CA HIS A 78 -6.73 -13.02 -1.48
C HIS A 78 -6.95 -12.95 -3.00
N GLY A 79 -6.83 -11.76 -3.61
CA GLY A 79 -6.97 -11.60 -5.05
C GLY A 79 -5.98 -12.46 -5.84
N ARG A 80 -4.70 -12.46 -5.44
CA ARG A 80 -3.68 -13.29 -6.10
C ARG A 80 -3.83 -14.79 -5.85
N LEU A 81 -4.32 -15.22 -4.69
CA LEU A 81 -4.63 -16.63 -4.46
C LEU A 81 -5.77 -17.12 -5.35
N VAL A 82 -6.80 -16.30 -5.58
CA VAL A 82 -7.90 -16.62 -6.53
C VAL A 82 -7.35 -16.81 -7.94
N GLU A 83 -6.43 -15.95 -8.36
CA GLU A 83 -5.80 -16.03 -9.67
C GLU A 83 -4.85 -17.25 -9.80
N LEU A 84 -4.02 -17.52 -8.79
CA LEU A 84 -3.19 -18.72 -8.78
C LEU A 84 -4.05 -20.00 -8.83
N ARG A 85 -5.17 -19.97 -8.10
CA ARG A 85 -6.15 -21.07 -8.05
C ARG A 85 -6.83 -21.33 -9.39
N SER A 86 -7.07 -20.30 -10.20
CA SER A 86 -7.69 -20.45 -11.53
C SER A 86 -6.70 -20.98 -12.57
N ARG A 87 -5.40 -20.69 -12.42
CA ARG A 87 -4.34 -21.12 -13.33
C ARG A 87 -3.84 -22.55 -13.10
N THR A 88 -3.93 -23.05 -11.87
CA THR A 88 -3.42 -24.39 -11.53
C THR A 88 -4.43 -25.51 -11.82
N VAL A 89 -3.96 -26.61 -12.40
CA VAL A 89 -4.77 -27.82 -12.68
C VAL A 89 -4.63 -28.90 -11.59
N ASP A 90 -3.64 -28.77 -10.70
CA ASP A 90 -3.41 -29.74 -9.63
C ASP A 90 -4.49 -29.64 -8.55
N ARG A 91 -5.30 -30.70 -8.41
CA ARG A 91 -6.42 -30.77 -7.46
C ARG A 91 -5.97 -30.61 -6.00
N GLN A 92 -4.76 -31.08 -5.65
CA GLN A 92 -4.29 -30.95 -4.27
C GLN A 92 -3.93 -29.50 -3.93
N THR A 93 -3.30 -28.80 -4.86
CA THR A 93 -2.99 -27.36 -4.76
C THR A 93 -4.27 -26.54 -4.76
N GLN A 94 -5.21 -26.85 -5.64
CA GLN A 94 -6.53 -26.21 -5.67
C GLN A 94 -7.23 -26.29 -4.29
N ARG A 95 -7.36 -27.49 -3.72
CA ARG A 95 -7.99 -27.68 -2.40
C ARG A 95 -7.26 -26.95 -1.27
N TRP A 96 -5.94 -26.86 -1.35
CA TRP A 96 -5.15 -26.14 -0.36
C TRP A 96 -5.38 -24.63 -0.45
N LEU A 97 -5.33 -24.06 -1.66
CA LEU A 97 -5.63 -22.64 -1.89
C LEU A 97 -7.06 -22.29 -1.42
N ASP A 98 -8.05 -23.14 -1.74
CA ASP A 98 -9.44 -22.96 -1.30
C ASP A 98 -9.55 -22.91 0.24
N LYS A 99 -8.85 -23.82 0.93
CA LYS A 99 -8.78 -23.82 2.40
C LYS A 99 -8.11 -22.56 2.94
N TRP A 100 -7.00 -22.12 2.33
CA TRP A 100 -6.29 -20.93 2.80
C TRP A 100 -7.12 -19.66 2.60
N MET A 101 -7.73 -19.48 1.43
CA MET A 101 -8.65 -18.36 1.18
C MET A 101 -9.81 -18.34 2.19
N ALA A 102 -10.37 -19.51 2.54
CA ALA A 102 -11.39 -19.62 3.58
C ALA A 102 -10.86 -19.25 4.99
N LYS A 103 -9.60 -19.56 5.32
CA LYS A 103 -8.96 -19.11 6.56
C LYS A 103 -8.85 -17.58 6.60
N LEU A 104 -8.45 -16.95 5.50
CA LEU A 104 -8.27 -15.50 5.43
C LEU A 104 -9.58 -14.74 5.71
N ARG A 105 -10.74 -15.28 5.35
CA ARG A 105 -12.04 -14.63 5.62
C ARG A 105 -12.43 -14.59 7.09
N ARG A 106 -11.77 -15.38 7.94
CA ARG A 106 -12.08 -15.43 9.37
C ARG A 106 -11.58 -14.18 10.08
N PRO A 107 -12.27 -13.72 11.14
CA PRO A 107 -11.71 -12.71 12.03
C PRO A 107 -10.40 -13.22 12.64
N PRO A 108 -9.42 -12.33 12.90
CA PRO A 108 -8.20 -12.72 13.58
C PRO A 108 -8.55 -13.29 14.97
N PRO A 109 -7.91 -14.38 15.41
CA PRO A 109 -8.12 -14.89 16.76
C PRO A 109 -7.65 -13.88 17.80
N ILE A 110 -8.36 -13.79 18.93
CA ILE A 110 -7.93 -12.96 20.06
C ILE A 110 -6.60 -13.52 20.58
N ASN A 111 -5.57 -12.67 20.70
CA ASN A 111 -4.22 -12.99 21.21
C ASN A 111 -3.34 -13.92 20.34
N LEU A 112 -3.67 -14.15 19.07
CA LEU A 112 -2.78 -14.88 18.14
C LEU A 112 -2.34 -13.98 16.98
N SER A 113 -1.19 -14.30 16.40
CA SER A 113 -0.73 -13.67 15.15
C SER A 113 -1.81 -13.77 14.06
N PRO A 114 -1.96 -12.75 13.21
CA PRO A 114 -2.94 -12.77 12.12
C PRO A 114 -2.86 -14.05 11.30
N LEU A 115 -4.00 -14.59 10.84
CA LEU A 115 -4.03 -15.83 10.05
C LEU A 115 -3.25 -15.75 8.74
N ILE A 116 -3.00 -14.53 8.25
CA ILE A 116 -2.14 -14.26 7.09
C ILE A 116 -0.66 -14.56 7.38
N ASP A 117 -0.26 -14.67 8.64
CA ASP A 117 1.14 -14.84 9.06
C ASP A 117 1.48 -16.29 9.43
N ASN A 118 0.60 -17.26 9.11
CA ASN A 118 0.85 -18.68 9.32
C ASN A 118 1.97 -19.19 8.37
N ASN A 119 3.05 -19.74 8.95
CA ASN A 119 4.24 -20.16 8.22
C ASN A 119 4.03 -21.38 7.30
N ASP A 120 3.07 -22.26 7.58
CA ASP A 120 2.88 -23.49 6.80
C ASP A 120 2.44 -23.19 5.36
N ASP A 121 1.45 -22.30 5.23
CA ASP A 121 0.92 -21.92 3.92
C ASP A 121 1.98 -21.13 3.11
N TRP A 122 2.78 -20.27 3.77
CA TRP A 122 3.90 -19.57 3.14
C TRP A 122 5.02 -20.51 2.69
N SER A 123 5.37 -21.50 3.51
CA SER A 123 6.41 -22.48 3.18
C SER A 123 6.09 -23.22 1.89
N ARG A 124 4.80 -23.56 1.69
CA ARG A 124 4.36 -24.19 0.44
C ARG A 124 4.42 -23.24 -0.75
N LEU A 125 4.06 -21.96 -0.60
CA LEU A 125 4.23 -20.97 -1.69
C LEU A 125 5.69 -20.78 -2.08
N ARG A 126 6.59 -20.67 -1.09
CA ARG A 126 8.04 -20.52 -1.32
C ARG A 126 8.62 -21.65 -2.16
N VAL A 127 8.24 -22.90 -1.86
CA VAL A 127 8.66 -24.08 -2.66
C VAL A 127 8.19 -23.97 -4.11
N SER A 128 7.01 -23.39 -4.36
CA SER A 128 6.48 -23.15 -5.71
C SER A 128 6.96 -21.85 -6.35
N ASP A 129 7.94 -21.16 -5.76
CA ASP A 129 8.40 -19.83 -6.16
C ASP A 129 7.24 -18.84 -6.36
N TYR A 130 6.27 -18.91 -5.43
CA TYR A 130 5.06 -18.08 -5.42
C TYR A 130 4.24 -18.14 -6.73
N GLY A 131 4.37 -19.21 -7.52
CA GLY A 131 3.74 -19.30 -8.84
C GLY A 131 4.24 -18.23 -9.83
N LYS A 132 5.47 -17.72 -9.63
CA LYS A 132 6.07 -16.60 -10.38
C LYS A 132 5.32 -15.27 -10.23
N ASP A 133 4.50 -15.12 -9.19
CA ASP A 133 3.76 -13.90 -8.90
C ASP A 133 4.52 -13.02 -7.89
N ARG A 134 4.92 -11.82 -8.33
CA ARG A 134 5.65 -10.87 -7.48
C ARG A 134 4.80 -10.35 -6.32
N ILE A 135 3.49 -10.19 -6.48
CA ILE A 135 2.62 -9.70 -5.40
C ILE A 135 2.45 -10.78 -4.34
N LEU A 136 2.35 -12.06 -4.71
CA LEU A 136 2.39 -13.16 -3.72
C LEU A 136 3.70 -13.18 -2.94
N ASN A 137 4.83 -12.94 -3.61
CA ASN A 137 6.13 -12.82 -2.96
C ASN A 137 6.17 -11.64 -1.98
N LEU A 138 5.69 -10.46 -2.38
CA LEU A 138 5.61 -9.28 -1.52
C LEU A 138 4.67 -9.51 -0.32
N CYS A 139 3.59 -10.26 -0.50
CA CYS A 139 2.66 -10.56 0.58
C CYS A 139 3.25 -11.50 1.65
N ASP A 140 4.40 -12.15 1.44
CA ASP A 140 5.02 -13.04 2.44
C ASP A 140 5.32 -12.30 3.76
N ILE A 141 5.22 -13.02 4.89
CA ILE A 141 5.57 -12.51 6.22
C ILE A 141 6.97 -11.87 6.28
N ASN A 142 7.91 -12.38 5.49
CA ASN A 142 9.28 -11.88 5.48
C ASN A 142 9.44 -10.55 4.71
N ASN A 143 8.44 -10.16 3.91
CA ASN A 143 8.48 -9.00 3.01
C ASN A 143 7.45 -7.92 3.39
N LYS A 144 6.86 -7.99 4.60
CA LYS A 144 5.78 -7.07 5.02
C LYS A 144 6.15 -5.60 4.91
N GLY A 145 7.34 -5.21 5.38
CA GLY A 145 7.78 -3.82 5.30
C GLY A 145 7.92 -3.32 3.85
N GLU A 146 8.44 -4.16 2.95
CA GLU A 146 8.53 -3.83 1.52
C GLU A 146 7.13 -3.68 0.90
N MET A 147 6.23 -4.63 1.19
CA MET A 147 4.83 -4.58 0.74
C MET A 147 4.09 -3.35 1.27
N ALA A 148 4.28 -3.01 2.54
CA ALA A 148 3.67 -1.84 3.17
C ALA A 148 4.11 -0.55 2.46
N THR A 149 5.39 -0.45 2.13
CA THR A 149 5.96 0.68 1.39
C THR A 149 5.32 0.80 0.00
N HIS A 150 5.22 -0.31 -0.74
CA HIS A 150 4.55 -0.33 -2.05
C HIS A 150 3.08 0.07 -1.95
N LEU A 151 2.34 -0.46 -0.97
CA LEU A 151 0.93 -0.18 -0.77
C LEU A 151 0.67 1.30 -0.44
N VAL A 152 1.45 1.88 0.48
CA VAL A 152 1.35 3.31 0.82
C VAL A 152 1.70 4.17 -0.39
N CYS A 153 2.79 3.86 -1.10
CA CYS A 153 3.19 4.60 -2.29
C CYS A 153 2.12 4.55 -3.40
N SER A 154 1.60 3.36 -3.69
CA SER A 154 0.55 3.16 -4.70
C SER A 154 -0.76 3.87 -4.36
N SER A 155 -1.04 4.06 -3.07
CA SER A 155 -2.27 4.72 -2.60
C SER A 155 -2.10 6.23 -2.50
N LEU A 156 -0.92 6.70 -2.09
CA LEU A 156 -0.62 8.13 -1.97
C LEU A 156 -0.57 8.81 -3.34
N TYR A 157 0.05 8.16 -4.34
CA TYR A 157 0.26 8.73 -5.68
C TYR A 157 -0.63 8.09 -6.74
N GLU A 158 -1.84 7.65 -6.37
CA GLU A 158 -2.73 6.93 -7.28
C GLU A 158 -3.05 7.74 -8.55
N LEU A 159 -3.33 9.03 -8.40
CA LEU A 159 -3.72 9.89 -9.53
C LEU A 159 -2.53 10.14 -10.47
N GLU A 160 -1.34 10.35 -9.91
CA GLU A 160 -0.12 10.56 -10.67
C GLU A 160 0.30 9.28 -11.39
N LEU A 161 0.12 8.12 -10.77
CA LEU A 161 0.34 6.82 -11.41
C LEU A 161 -0.64 6.56 -12.56
N GLN A 162 -1.91 6.98 -12.43
CA GLN A 162 -2.87 6.93 -13.54
C GLN A 162 -2.47 7.87 -14.68
N ALA A 163 -2.03 9.10 -14.37
CA ALA A 163 -1.54 10.03 -15.38
C ALA A 163 -0.30 9.50 -16.12
N LEU A 164 0.58 8.76 -15.43
CA LEU A 164 1.82 8.23 -15.98
C LEU A 164 1.60 7.08 -16.96
N LEU A 165 0.62 6.21 -16.71
CA LEU A 165 0.37 5.00 -17.52
C LEU A 165 -0.84 5.13 -18.44
N GLY A 166 -1.62 6.21 -18.32
CA GLY A 166 -2.89 6.41 -19.01
C GLY A 166 -4.08 5.96 -18.16
N PRO A 167 -5.28 6.50 -18.42
CA PRO A 167 -6.48 6.12 -17.71
C PRO A 167 -6.81 4.65 -18.01
N ASP A 168 -7.03 3.89 -16.95
CA ASP A 168 -7.61 2.55 -17.05
C ASP A 168 -9.12 2.70 -16.89
N GLU A 169 -9.88 2.64 -17.99
CA GLU A 169 -11.35 2.76 -17.97
C GLU A 169 -12.03 1.66 -17.12
N ALA A 170 -11.30 0.57 -16.82
CA ALA A 170 -11.75 -0.53 -15.98
C ALA A 170 -11.18 -0.46 -14.56
N ALA A 171 -10.68 0.70 -14.10
CA ALA A 171 -10.02 0.87 -12.81
C ALA A 171 -10.87 0.37 -11.63
N ALA A 172 -10.70 -0.91 -11.31
CA ALA A 172 -11.27 -1.50 -10.12
C ALA A 172 -10.72 -0.73 -8.91
N ALA A 173 -11.63 -0.21 -8.10
CA ALA A 173 -11.28 0.41 -6.83
C ALA A 173 -10.68 -0.65 -5.91
N GLY A 174 -9.54 -0.33 -5.28
CA GLY A 174 -8.98 -1.15 -4.21
C GLY A 174 -7.45 -1.31 -4.26
N PRO A 175 -6.88 -1.97 -3.26
CA PRO A 175 -5.43 -2.03 -3.07
C PRO A 175 -4.69 -2.82 -4.15
N LEU A 176 -5.28 -3.92 -4.65
CA LEU A 176 -4.62 -4.78 -5.64
C LEU A 176 -4.43 -4.07 -7.00
N PRO A 177 -5.46 -3.48 -7.64
CA PRO A 177 -5.28 -2.75 -8.90
C PRO A 177 -4.32 -1.56 -8.78
N ARG A 178 -4.36 -0.83 -7.65
CA ARG A 178 -3.40 0.25 -7.36
C ARG A 178 -1.97 -0.26 -7.30
N LEU A 179 -1.74 -1.36 -6.59
CA LEU A 179 -0.44 -2.00 -6.47
C LEU A 179 0.06 -2.51 -7.83
N GLU A 180 -0.80 -3.13 -8.64
CA GLU A 180 -0.46 -3.56 -9.99
C GLU A 180 0.00 -2.41 -10.87
N ARG A 181 -0.74 -1.29 -10.84
CA ARG A 181 -0.39 -0.07 -11.56
C ARG A 181 0.97 0.48 -11.11
N HIS A 182 1.19 0.56 -9.80
CA HIS A 182 2.45 0.98 -9.22
C HIS A 182 3.63 0.09 -9.67
N LEU A 183 3.48 -1.23 -9.60
CA LEU A 183 4.52 -2.18 -10.04
C LEU A 183 4.74 -2.13 -11.56
N ALA A 184 3.70 -1.91 -12.35
CA ALA A 184 3.81 -1.69 -13.79
C ALA A 184 4.60 -0.41 -14.09
N ALA A 185 4.30 0.70 -13.40
CA ALA A 185 5.03 1.96 -13.53
C ALA A 185 6.51 1.81 -13.16
N LEU A 186 6.82 1.12 -12.07
CA LEU A 186 8.21 0.82 -11.69
C LEU A 186 8.94 0.00 -12.76
N LYS A 187 8.23 -0.81 -13.54
CA LYS A 187 8.83 -1.60 -14.63
C LYS A 187 8.99 -0.80 -15.92
N SER A 188 8.05 0.08 -16.24
CA SER A 188 8.00 0.77 -17.54
C SER A 188 8.64 2.15 -17.54
N VAL A 189 8.81 2.80 -16.38
CA VAL A 189 9.33 4.17 -16.27
C VAL A 189 10.64 4.17 -15.45
N PRO A 190 11.82 4.11 -16.11
CA PRO A 190 13.11 4.02 -15.42
C PRO A 190 13.35 5.12 -14.39
N ARG A 191 12.99 6.37 -14.71
CA ARG A 191 13.14 7.51 -13.78
C ARG A 191 12.32 7.35 -12.50
N TYR A 192 11.14 6.73 -12.60
CA TYR A 192 10.32 6.44 -11.43
C TYR A 192 10.91 5.30 -10.60
N ASN A 193 11.42 4.27 -11.28
CA ASN A 193 12.13 3.16 -10.64
C ASN A 193 13.34 3.63 -9.84
N GLU A 194 14.16 4.50 -10.43
CA GLU A 194 15.33 5.12 -9.80
C GLU A 194 14.95 5.97 -8.59
N ALA A 195 13.88 6.78 -8.70
CA ALA A 195 13.37 7.58 -7.60
C ALA A 195 12.87 6.70 -6.44
N TYR A 196 12.29 5.54 -6.74
CA TYR A 196 11.76 4.62 -5.72
C TYR A 196 12.87 3.81 -5.02
N LEU A 197 13.87 3.29 -5.75
CA LEU A 197 14.84 2.29 -5.27
C LEU A 197 16.16 2.85 -4.71
N ALA A 198 16.21 4.12 -4.31
CA ALA A 198 17.48 4.76 -3.93
C ALA A 198 18.22 4.07 -2.75
N ASP A 199 17.53 3.26 -1.93
CA ASP A 199 18.17 2.30 -1.03
C ASP A 199 17.37 0.97 -0.98
N ARG A 200 18.04 -0.18 -1.02
CA ARG A 200 17.48 -1.50 -1.39
C ARG A 200 16.36 -2.05 -0.48
N LYS A 201 15.92 -1.31 0.53
CA LYS A 201 14.98 -1.78 1.57
C LYS A 201 13.82 -0.83 1.87
N ALA A 202 13.82 0.40 1.35
CA ALA A 202 12.78 1.38 1.62
C ALA A 202 12.61 2.33 0.43
N ALA A 203 11.39 2.83 0.23
CA ALA A 203 11.16 3.88 -0.74
C ALA A 203 11.88 5.17 -0.31
N ASN A 204 12.52 5.84 -1.26
CA ASN A 204 12.94 7.23 -1.05
C ASN A 204 11.74 8.15 -1.27
N TRP A 205 10.99 8.40 -0.20
CA TRP A 205 9.75 9.17 -0.24
C TRP A 205 9.94 10.57 -0.82
N GLN A 206 11.07 11.22 -0.54
CA GLN A 206 11.40 12.55 -1.06
C GLN A 206 11.69 12.53 -2.56
N ALA A 207 12.45 11.54 -3.03
CA ALA A 207 12.74 11.39 -4.45
C ALA A 207 11.48 11.03 -5.24
N VAL A 208 10.61 10.18 -4.70
CA VAL A 208 9.29 9.88 -5.29
C VAL A 208 8.42 11.14 -5.37
N ALA A 209 8.35 11.93 -4.30
CA ALA A 209 7.60 13.19 -4.30
C ALA A 209 8.13 14.17 -5.35
N HIS A 210 9.45 14.35 -5.43
CA HIS A 210 10.09 15.20 -6.43
C HIS A 210 9.84 14.71 -7.86
N PHE A 211 9.89 13.40 -8.08
CA PHE A 211 9.60 12.81 -9.38
C PHE A 211 8.20 13.22 -9.86
N PHE A 212 7.18 13.01 -9.02
CA PHE A 212 5.80 13.34 -9.39
C PHE A 212 5.54 14.85 -9.48
N ALA A 213 6.14 15.67 -8.61
CA ALA A 213 6.06 17.12 -8.73
C ALA A 213 6.63 17.62 -10.07
N SER A 214 7.80 17.11 -10.48
CA SER A 214 8.44 17.50 -11.74
C SER A 214 7.65 17.10 -13.00
N MET A 215 6.81 16.06 -12.90
CA MET A 215 5.91 15.65 -13.99
C MET A 215 4.77 16.65 -14.18
N ILE A 216 4.26 17.23 -13.09
CA ILE A 216 3.19 18.23 -13.13
C ILE A 216 3.71 19.51 -13.78
N GLU A 217 4.91 19.97 -13.40
CA GLU A 217 5.55 21.17 -13.95
C GLU A 217 5.75 21.05 -15.47
N ARG A 218 6.30 19.92 -15.93
CA ARG A 218 6.53 19.67 -17.37
C ARG A 218 5.23 19.55 -18.17
N GLY A 219 4.19 18.96 -17.58
CA GLY A 219 2.86 18.88 -18.21
C GLY A 219 2.10 20.22 -18.26
N GLY A 220 2.56 21.22 -17.49
CA GLY A 220 2.11 22.61 -17.55
C GLY A 220 2.81 23.40 -18.67
N ASP A 221 4.14 23.27 -18.76
CA ASP A 221 4.96 23.95 -19.78
C ASP A 221 4.58 23.56 -21.22
N GLU A 222 4.19 22.30 -21.46
CA GLU A 222 3.73 21.85 -22.78
C GLU A 222 2.36 22.43 -23.18
N ARG A 223 1.53 22.87 -22.22
CA ARG A 223 0.22 23.51 -22.51
C ARG A 223 0.33 25.01 -22.74
N ASP A 224 1.30 25.67 -22.12
CA ASP A 224 1.52 27.11 -22.30
C ASP A 224 2.33 27.46 -23.55
N ASN A 225 3.04 26.50 -24.14
CA ASN A 225 3.69 26.63 -25.45
C ASN A 225 2.76 26.35 -26.65
N CYS A 226 1.47 26.11 -26.41
CA CYS A 226 0.41 26.11 -27.42
C CYS A 226 -0.43 27.39 -27.30
N LYS A 227 0.21 28.55 -27.48
CA LYS A 227 -0.47 29.84 -27.72
C LYS A 227 0.25 30.60 -28.81
#